data_AF-A0A4Y2JYA6-F1
#
_entry.id   AF-A0A4Y2JYA6-F1
#
_cell.length_a   1.000
_cell.length_b   1.000
_cell.length_c   1.000
_cell.angle_alpha   90.00
_cell.angle_beta   90.00
_cell.angle_gamma   90.00
#
_symmetry.space_group_name_H-M   'P 1'
#
loop_
_entity.id
_entity.type
_entity.pdbx_description
1 polymer ?
#
loop_
_entity_poly.entity_id
_entity_poly.type
_entity_poly.pdbx_seq_one_letter_code
_entity_poly.pdbx_strand_id
1 'polypeptide(L)'
;MLEIIVKCTNKYNSTVSNLFSRESDARLTDNIESKALIGLLLLAGVLRSNRHILEELWSTDGMGIEMLRTVMSLKRFQFLLRCCRFDDKETRNERRNTDKLAPIRESFEKFVEKYNSNLFRGTKCYDR
;
A
#
# COMPACT_ATOMS: atom_id res chain seq x y z
N MET A 1 6.90 9.17 -1.73
CA MET A 1 5.71 8.33 -1.95
C MET A 1 5.40 7.46 -0.73
N LEU A 2 6.27 6.52 -0.35
CA LEU A 2 6.01 5.59 0.77
C LEU A 2 5.66 6.31 2.08
N GLU A 3 6.39 7.36 2.43
CA GLU A 3 6.14 8.16 3.65
C GLU A 3 4.74 8.78 3.69
N ILE A 4 4.20 9.19 2.55
CA ILE A 4 2.83 9.71 2.44
C ILE A 4 1.84 8.59 2.77
N ILE A 5 2.06 7.41 2.17
CA ILE A 5 1.21 6.24 2.40
C ILE A 5 1.21 5.87 3.88
N VAL A 6 2.38 5.79 4.51
CA VAL A 6 2.52 5.48 5.95
C VAL A 6 1.80 6.52 6.80
N LYS A 7 2.04 7.82 6.55
CA LYS A 7 1.42 8.92 7.30
C LYS A 7 -0.11 8.89 7.19
N CYS A 8 -0.64 8.82 5.98
CA CYS A 8 -2.08 8.81 5.73
C CYS A 8 -2.75 7.54 6.28
N THR A 9 -2.09 6.39 6.14
CA THR A 9 -2.57 5.12 6.69
C THR A 9 -2.61 5.17 8.21
N ASN A 10 -1.57 5.67 8.87
CA ASN A 10 -1.53 5.81 10.33
C ASN A 10 -2.60 6.75 10.85
N LYS A 11 -2.81 7.89 10.18
CA LYS A 11 -3.92 8.80 10.50
C LYS A 11 -5.27 8.08 10.44
N TYR A 12 -5.49 7.24 9.43
CA TYR A 12 -6.70 6.43 9.34
C TYR A 12 -6.77 5.33 10.41
N ASN A 13 -5.66 4.63 10.70
CA ASN A 13 -5.59 3.59 11.73
C ASN A 13 -6.00 4.15 13.10
N SER A 14 -5.54 5.35 13.46
CA SER A 14 -5.95 6.03 14.69
C SER A 14 -7.44 6.34 14.75
N THR A 15 -8.13 6.49 13.62
CA THR A 15 -9.59 6.70 13.61
C THR A 15 -10.38 5.40 13.78
N VAL A 16 -9.83 4.27 13.34
CA VAL A 16 -10.51 2.97 13.41
C VAL A 16 -10.08 2.13 14.60
N SER A 17 -9.05 2.54 15.35
CA SER A 17 -8.52 1.78 16.50
C SER A 17 -9.59 1.45 17.54
N ASN A 18 -10.52 2.38 17.78
CA ASN A 18 -11.64 2.19 18.72
C ASN A 18 -12.64 1.11 18.29
N LEU A 19 -12.59 0.65 17.04
CA LEU A 19 -13.43 -0.45 16.54
C LEU A 19 -12.86 -1.83 16.89
N PHE A 20 -11.67 -1.89 17.48
CA PHE A 20 -10.98 -3.14 17.82
C PHE A 20 -10.85 -3.28 19.33
N SER A 21 -11.05 -4.51 19.82
CA SER A 21 -10.91 -4.83 21.25
C SER A 21 -9.46 -4.84 21.72
N ARG A 22 -8.51 -5.14 20.82
CA ARG A 22 -7.07 -5.18 21.11
C ARG A 22 -6.39 -4.07 20.33
N GLU A 23 -5.59 -3.26 21.02
CA GLU A 23 -4.79 -2.19 20.41
C GLU A 23 -3.85 -2.72 19.31
N SER A 24 -3.33 -3.94 19.50
CA SER A 24 -2.44 -4.60 18.54
C SER A 24 -3.09 -4.89 17.19
N ASP A 25 -4.41 -5.05 17.14
CA ASP A 25 -5.14 -5.32 15.89
C ASP A 25 -5.19 -4.10 14.97
N ALA A 26 -5.17 -2.89 15.55
CA ALA A 26 -5.17 -1.62 14.83
C ALA A 26 -3.84 -0.86 14.93
N ARG A 27 -2.75 -1.57 15.26
CA ARG A 27 -1.42 -0.97 15.44
C ARG A 27 -1.01 -0.16 14.21
N LEU A 28 -0.37 0.97 14.46
CA LEU A 28 0.27 1.80 13.43
C LEU A 28 1.25 0.99 12.58
N THR A 29 1.43 1.40 11.34
CA THR A 29 2.38 0.82 10.40
C THR A 29 3.62 1.71 10.27
N ASP A 30 4.73 1.12 9.82
CA ASP A 30 5.97 1.82 9.54
C ASP A 30 6.41 1.58 8.08
N ASN A 31 7.54 2.19 7.72
CA ASN A 31 8.10 2.04 6.38
C ASN A 31 8.54 0.59 6.08
N ILE A 32 8.90 -0.21 7.09
CA ILE A 32 9.36 -1.59 6.89
C ILE A 32 8.16 -2.48 6.58
N GLU A 33 7.11 -2.39 7.39
CA GLU A 33 5.87 -3.15 7.22
C GLU A 33 5.14 -2.74 5.93
N SER A 34 5.13 -1.45 5.59
CA SER A 34 4.57 -0.98 4.32
C SER A 34 5.36 -1.47 3.10
N LYS A 35 6.70 -1.56 3.18
CA LYS A 35 7.51 -2.22 2.13
C LYS A 35 7.22 -3.70 2.05
N ALA A 36 7.09 -4.38 3.19
CA ALA A 36 6.74 -5.79 3.24
C ALA A 36 5.38 -6.05 2.56
N LEU A 37 4.36 -5.24 2.84
CA LEU A 37 3.05 -5.31 2.19
C LEU A 37 3.18 -5.19 0.65
N ILE A 38 3.90 -4.17 0.17
CA ILE A 38 4.14 -3.98 -1.27
C ILE A 38 4.89 -5.18 -1.87
N GLY A 39 5.89 -5.70 -1.16
CA GLY A 39 6.64 -6.89 -1.55
C GLY A 39 5.75 -8.12 -1.70
N LEU A 40 4.83 -8.35 -0.75
CA LEU A 40 3.87 -9.44 -0.84
C LEU A 40 2.89 -9.28 -2.01
N LEU A 41 2.43 -8.06 -2.29
CA LEU A 41 1.58 -7.78 -3.46
C LEU A 41 2.33 -8.04 -4.78
N LEU A 42 3.59 -7.65 -4.87
CA LEU A 42 4.44 -7.93 -6.04
C LEU A 42 4.66 -9.44 -6.20
N LEU A 43 4.96 -10.15 -5.11
CA LEU A 43 5.14 -11.60 -5.12
C LEU A 43 3.86 -12.33 -5.56
N ALA A 44 2.69 -11.95 -5.02
CA ALA A 44 1.41 -12.49 -5.46
C ALA A 44 1.15 -12.26 -6.95
N GLY A 45 1.61 -11.11 -7.49
CA GLY A 45 1.58 -10.82 -8.92
C GLY A 45 2.47 -11.75 -9.75
N VAL A 46 3.71 -11.99 -9.31
CA VAL A 46 4.65 -12.91 -9.95
C VAL A 46 4.11 -14.34 -9.99
N LEU A 47 3.51 -14.77 -8.88
CA LEU A 47 2.90 -16.10 -8.75
C LEU A 47 1.56 -16.23 -9.47
N ARG A 48 1.07 -15.15 -10.12
CA ARG A 48 -0.24 -15.09 -10.79
C ARG A 48 -1.39 -15.44 -9.86
N SER A 49 -1.24 -15.15 -8.57
CA SER A 49 -2.17 -15.54 -7.52
C SER A 49 -3.31 -14.54 -7.31
N ASN A 50 -3.54 -13.63 -8.25
CA ASN A 50 -4.51 -12.53 -8.11
C ASN A 50 -5.97 -12.97 -8.04
N ARG A 51 -6.28 -14.21 -8.44
CA ARG A 51 -7.63 -14.80 -8.38
C ARG A 51 -7.79 -15.84 -7.28
N HIS A 52 -6.73 -16.11 -6.52
CA HIS A 52 -6.78 -17.09 -5.43
C HIS A 52 -7.37 -16.47 -4.18
N ILE A 53 -7.99 -17.32 -3.36
CA ILE A 53 -8.51 -16.93 -2.06
C ILE A 53 -7.32 -16.67 -1.13
N LEU A 54 -7.33 -15.57 -0.38
CA LEU A 54 -6.20 -15.20 0.48
C LEU A 54 -5.91 -16.26 1.54
N GLU A 55 -6.96 -16.88 2.09
CA GLU A 55 -6.88 -17.97 3.06
C GLU A 55 -6.12 -19.19 2.50
N GLU A 56 -6.29 -19.50 1.21
CA GLU A 56 -5.53 -20.58 0.54
C GLU A 56 -4.05 -20.19 0.41
N LEU A 57 -3.76 -18.94 0.03
CA LEU A 57 -2.38 -18.47 -0.11
C LEU A 57 -1.63 -18.46 1.23
N TRP A 58 -2.34 -18.32 2.35
CA TRP A 58 -1.79 -18.36 3.72
C TRP A 58 -1.99 -19.72 4.42
N SER A 59 -2.44 -20.76 3.72
CA SER A 59 -2.70 -22.07 4.33
C SER A 59 -1.42 -22.74 4.85
N THR A 60 -1.59 -23.63 5.83
CA THR A 60 -0.51 -24.44 6.43
C THR A 60 -0.61 -25.93 6.07
N ASP A 61 -1.53 -26.29 5.19
CA ASP A 61 -1.80 -27.66 4.73
C ASP A 61 -0.84 -28.13 3.61
N GLY A 62 0.20 -27.35 3.34
CA GLY A 62 1.20 -27.61 2.30
C GLY A 62 0.86 -26.98 0.93
N MET A 63 -0.32 -26.39 0.76
CA MET A 63 -0.72 -25.73 -0.50
C MET A 63 -0.49 -24.22 -0.50
N GLY A 64 -0.28 -23.63 0.68
CA GLY A 64 -0.04 -22.19 0.84
C GLY A 64 1.38 -21.76 0.48
N ILE A 65 1.57 -20.45 0.31
CA ILE A 65 2.87 -19.87 -0.01
C ILE A 65 3.59 -19.49 1.29
N GLU A 66 4.62 -20.25 1.63
CA GLU A 66 5.33 -20.10 2.91
C GLU A 66 5.88 -18.69 3.16
N MET A 67 6.32 -18.03 2.09
CA MET A 67 6.89 -16.69 2.16
C MET A 67 5.84 -15.66 2.63
N LEU A 68 4.57 -15.81 2.24
CA LEU A 68 3.51 -14.86 2.61
C LEU A 68 3.28 -14.87 4.13
N ARG A 69 3.10 -16.06 4.71
CA ARG A 69 2.85 -16.24 6.15
C ARG A 69 4.07 -15.92 7.02
N THR A 70 5.28 -16.13 6.49
CA THR A 70 6.53 -15.83 7.21
C THR A 70 6.78 -14.32 7.31
N VAL A 71 6.36 -13.55 6.31
CA VAL A 71 6.53 -12.09 6.31
C VAL A 71 5.49 -11.38 7.20
N MET A 72 4.21 -11.75 7.10
CA MET A 72 3.17 -11.24 8.01
C MET A 72 1.97 -12.18 8.08
N SER A 73 1.23 -12.11 9.19
CA SER A 73 0.00 -12.89 9.34
C SER A 73 -1.09 -12.44 8.36
N LEU A 74 -1.97 -13.38 7.97
CA LEU A 74 -3.12 -13.09 7.09
C LEU A 74 -3.98 -11.95 7.65
N LYS A 75 -4.27 -11.98 8.96
CA LYS A 75 -5.05 -10.94 9.65
C LYS A 75 -4.41 -9.56 9.49
N ARG A 76 -3.08 -9.46 9.66
CA ARG A 76 -2.37 -8.19 9.54
C ARG A 76 -2.33 -7.72 8.08
N PHE A 77 -2.09 -8.63 7.13
CA PHE A 77 -2.13 -8.32 5.70
C PHE A 77 -3.49 -7.75 5.28
N GLN A 78 -4.58 -8.43 5.63
CA GLN A 78 -5.95 -7.97 5.35
C GLN A 78 -6.25 -6.61 6.00
N PHE A 79 -5.82 -6.42 7.25
CA PHE A 79 -5.98 -5.14 7.94
C PHE A 79 -5.27 -4.00 7.20
N LEU A 80 -3.99 -4.19 6.85
CA LEU A 80 -3.21 -3.16 6.16
C LEU A 80 -3.75 -2.85 4.76
N LEU A 81 -4.19 -3.88 4.00
CA LEU A 81 -4.83 -3.67 2.70
C LEU A 81 -6.08 -2.81 2.81
N ARG A 82 -6.93 -3.05 3.82
CA ARG A 82 -8.15 -2.28 4.05
C ARG A 82 -7.86 -0.84 4.47
N CYS A 83 -6.81 -0.65 5.25
CA CYS A 83 -6.49 0.64 5.86
C CYS A 83 -5.54 1.50 5.03
N CYS A 84 -4.86 0.96 4.02
CA CYS A 84 -3.92 1.69 3.18
C CYS A 84 -4.57 2.95 2.57
N ARG A 85 -3.97 4.12 2.81
CA ARG A 85 -4.42 5.42 2.27
C ARG A 85 -3.26 6.12 1.56
N PHE A 86 -3.57 6.78 0.45
CA PHE A 86 -2.63 7.56 -0.35
C PHE A 86 -2.75 9.07 -0.14
N ASP A 87 -3.71 9.48 0.70
CA ASP A 87 -4.15 10.86 0.81
C ASP A 87 -4.80 11.17 2.18
N ASP A 88 -4.63 12.41 2.65
CA ASP A 88 -5.22 12.89 3.89
C ASP A 88 -6.72 13.18 3.73
N LYS A 89 -7.55 12.45 4.50
CA LYS A 89 -9.01 12.57 4.46
C LYS A 89 -9.51 13.97 4.81
N GLU A 90 -8.82 14.69 5.69
CA GLU A 90 -9.28 15.99 6.19
C GLU A 90 -9.24 17.06 5.10
N THR A 91 -8.19 17.06 4.28
CA THR A 91 -8.02 18.06 3.20
C THR A 91 -8.57 17.59 1.85
N ARG A 92 -9.01 16.34 1.76
CA ARG A 92 -9.46 15.71 0.50
C ARG A 92 -10.69 16.37 -0.08
N ASN A 93 -11.69 16.71 0.74
CA ASN A 93 -12.96 17.24 0.27
C ASN A 93 -12.77 18.59 -0.43
N GLU A 94 -11.93 19.46 0.15
CA GLU A 94 -11.58 20.75 -0.44
C GLU A 94 -10.81 20.57 -1.76
N ARG A 95 -9.79 19.71 -1.78
CA ARG A 95 -8.99 19.46 -2.99
C ARG A 95 -9.79 18.76 -4.10
N ARG A 96 -10.79 17.95 -3.77
CA ARG A 96 -11.62 17.26 -4.77
C ARG A 96 -12.46 18.23 -5.61
N ASN A 97 -12.73 19.43 -5.10
CA ASN A 97 -13.44 20.47 -5.84
C ASN A 97 -12.63 20.98 -7.04
N THR A 98 -11.30 20.92 -6.97
CA THR A 98 -10.39 21.40 -8.02
C THR A 98 -9.69 20.26 -8.76
N ASP A 99 -9.31 19.18 -8.06
CA ASP A 99 -8.67 18.00 -8.63
C ASP A 99 -9.46 16.72 -8.29
N LYS A 100 -10.11 16.12 -9.30
CA LYS A 100 -10.84 14.86 -9.16
C LYS A 100 -9.95 13.69 -8.73
N LEU A 101 -8.64 13.77 -8.99
CA LEU A 101 -7.64 12.76 -8.63
C LEU A 101 -6.91 13.08 -7.31
N ALA A 102 -7.39 14.06 -6.54
CA ALA A 102 -6.84 14.41 -5.22
C ALA A 102 -6.52 13.20 -4.31
N PRO A 103 -7.32 12.11 -4.27
CA PRO A 103 -7.04 10.94 -3.42
C PRO A 103 -5.76 10.16 -3.72
N ILE A 104 -5.10 10.39 -4.86
CA ILE A 104 -3.85 9.71 -5.25
C ILE A 104 -2.80 10.67 -5.81
N ARG A 105 -3.19 11.91 -6.12
CA ARG A 105 -2.39 12.96 -6.78
C ARG A 105 -0.95 13.03 -6.28
N GLU A 106 -0.75 13.31 -4.99
CA GLU A 106 0.58 13.54 -4.43
C GLU A 106 1.48 12.29 -4.54
N SER A 107 0.91 11.12 -4.23
CA SER A 107 1.63 9.85 -4.32
C SER A 107 2.04 9.54 -5.77
N PHE A 108 1.13 9.80 -6.72
CA PHE A 108 1.36 9.59 -8.16
C PHE A 108 2.41 10.56 -8.73
N GLU A 109 2.35 11.84 -8.37
CA GLU A 109 3.32 12.84 -8.83
C GLU A 109 4.74 12.50 -8.35
N LYS A 110 4.91 12.12 -7.08
CA LYS A 110 6.22 11.68 -6.57
C LYS A 110 6.74 10.43 -7.28
N PHE A 111 5.86 9.54 -7.72
CA PHE A 111 6.23 8.39 -8.52
C PHE A 111 6.71 8.81 -9.91
N VAL A 112 5.95 9.66 -10.61
CA VAL A 112 6.28 10.17 -11.95
C VAL A 112 7.57 11.00 -11.94
N GLU A 113 7.74 11.89 -10.95
CA GLU A 113 8.95 12.68 -10.77
C GLU A 113 10.19 11.78 -10.61
N LYS A 114 10.08 10.72 -9.79
CA LYS A 114 11.16 9.76 -9.59
C LYS A 114 11.45 8.96 -10.87
N TYR A 115 10.42 8.59 -11.62
CA TYR A 115 10.59 7.91 -12.91
C TYR A 115 11.31 8.81 -13.93
N ASN A 116 10.83 10.03 -14.10
CA ASN A 116 11.39 11.02 -15.03
C ASN A 116 12.85 11.35 -14.71
N SER A 117 13.17 11.64 -13.44
CA SER A 117 14.55 11.93 -13.01
C SER A 117 15.54 10.79 -13.28
N ASN A 118 15.06 9.54 -13.29
CA ASN A 118 15.87 8.38 -13.62
C ASN A 118 15.98 8.15 -15.15
N LEU A 119 14.90 8.39 -15.90
CA LEU A 119 14.82 8.10 -17.34
C LEU A 119 15.52 9.18 -18.20
N PHE A 120 15.41 10.46 -17.83
CA PHE A 120 16.01 11.58 -18.58
C PHE A 120 17.54 11.67 -18.48
N ARG A 121 18.18 10.74 -17.76
CA ARG A 121 19.64 10.52 -17.82
C ARG A 121 20.07 9.64 -19.00
N GLY A 122 19.15 8.94 -19.67
CA GLY A 122 19.47 7.89 -20.65
C GLY A 122 19.16 8.20 -22.12
N THR A 123 18.23 9.10 -22.43
CA THR A 123 17.87 9.39 -23.83
C THR A 123 17.22 10.76 -23.95
N LYS A 124 17.88 11.68 -24.67
CA LYS A 124 17.17 12.77 -25.35
C LYS A 124 16.26 12.12 -26.38
N CYS A 125 14.95 12.22 -26.21
CA CYS A 125 14.04 11.96 -27.32
C CYS A 125 14.32 13.03 -28.37
N TYR A 126 14.72 12.62 -29.58
CA TYR A 126 14.68 13.52 -30.73
C TYR A 126 13.20 13.72 -31.08
N ASP A 127 12.72 14.94 -30.92
CA ASP A 127 11.41 15.36 -31.40
C ASP A 127 11.32 15.10 -32.91
N ARG A 128 10.20 14.54 -33.37
CA ARG A 128 9.82 14.51 -34.79
C ARG A 128 8.98 15.72 -35.12
#